data_AF-A0A924TJ54-F1
#
_entry.id   AF-A0A924TJ54-F1
#
_cell.length_a   1.000
_cell.length_b   1.000
_cell.length_c   1.000
_cell.angle_alpha   90.00
_cell.angle_beta   90.00
_cell.angle_gamma   90.00
#
_symmetry.space_group_name_H-M   'P 1'
#
loop_
_entity.id
_entity.type
_entity.pdbx_description
1 polymer ?
#
loop_
_entity_poly.entity_id
_entity_poly.type
_entity_poly.pdbx_seq_one_letter_code
_entity_poly.pdbx_strand_id
1 'polypeptide(L)' 'IMEVDNTFSFERKLAMDAANPKVQEWEQLMWKYQHGLPFAKPGEKWVLMDKIFQL' A
#
# COMPACT_ATOMS: atom_id res chain seq x y z
N ILE A 1 -4.17 7.05 -6.26
CA ILE A 1 -3.51 8.29 -5.78
C ILE A 1 -3.95 8.50 -4.34
N MET A 2 -3.02 8.71 -3.41
CA MET A 2 -3.36 9.13 -2.04
C MET A 2 -2.96 10.60 -1.89
N GLU A 3 -3.90 11.42 -1.44
CA GLU A 3 -3.61 12.78 -0.99
C GLU A 3 -3.38 12.71 0.53
N VAL A 4 -2.24 13.21 0.97
CA VAL A 4 -1.77 13.08 2.35
C VAL A 4 -1.18 14.40 2.81
N ASP A 5 -1.17 14.63 4.11
CA ASP A 5 -0.52 15.81 4.69
C ASP A 5 1.00 15.61 4.87
N ASN A 6 1.67 16.67 5.33
CA ASN A 6 3.12 16.69 5.55
C ASN A 6 3.61 15.75 6.66
N THR A 7 2.71 15.14 7.44
CA THR A 7 3.05 14.19 8.51
C THR A 7 3.07 12.73 8.03
N PHE A 8 2.70 12.51 6.76
CA PHE A 8 2.69 11.19 6.16
C PHE A 8 4.11 10.68 5.88
N SER A 9 4.34 9.41 6.22
CA SER A 9 5.46 8.64 5.72
C SER A 9 5.02 7.18 5.49
N PHE A 10 5.62 6.52 4.50
CA PHE A 10 5.34 5.12 4.22
C PHE A 10 5.69 4.23 5.40
N GLU A 11 6.80 4.52 6.09
CA GLU A 11 7.23 3.79 7.29
C GLU A 11 6.18 3.85 8.40
N ARG A 12 5.65 5.04 8.70
CA ARG A 12 4.60 5.22 9.72
C ARG A 12 3.32 4.50 9.32
N LYS A 13 2.91 4.61 8.05
CA LYS A 13 1.72 3.92 7.53
C LYS A 13 1.86 2.40 7.65
N LEU A 14 3.01 1.84 7.27
CA LEU A 14 3.32 0.41 7.40
C LEU A 14 3.24 -0.04 8.86
N ALA A 15 3.83 0.71 9.80
CA ALA A 15 3.76 0.39 11.22
C ALA A 15 2.31 0.41 11.76
N MET A 16 1.51 1.42 11.36
CA MET A 16 0.10 1.53 11.74
C MET A 16 -0.74 0.40 11.15
N ASP A 17 -0.51 0.03 9.89
CA ASP A 17 -1.24 -1.07 9.22
C ASP A 17 -0.91 -2.42 9.85
N ALA A 18 0.36 -2.67 10.15
CA ALA A 18 0.81 -3.87 10.84
C ALA A 18 0.21 -4.00 12.24
N ALA A 19 0.06 -2.88 12.95
CA ALA A 19 -0.52 -2.84 14.29
C ALA A 19 -2.06 -2.87 14.30
N ASN A 20 -2.74 -2.78 13.15
CA ASN A 20 -4.20 -2.74 13.07
C ASN A 20 -4.77 -4.10 12.59
N PRO A 21 -5.39 -4.90 13.48
CA PRO A 21 -5.93 -6.21 13.12
C PRO A 21 -6.96 -6.17 12.00
N LYS A 22 -7.78 -5.11 11.91
CA LYS A 22 -8.78 -4.96 10.85
C LYS A 22 -8.17 -4.69 9.49
N VAL A 23 -7.05 -3.97 9.44
CA VAL A 23 -6.29 -3.81 8.19
C VAL A 23 -5.70 -5.15 7.77
N GLN A 24 -5.16 -5.95 8.70
CA GLN A 24 -4.63 -7.27 8.38
C GLN A 24 -5.71 -8.25 7.89
N GLU A 25 -6.87 -8.29 8.53
CA GLU A 25 -8.02 -9.10 8.06
C GLU A 25 -8.45 -8.68 6.63
N TRP A 26 -8.52 -7.38 6.38
CA TRP A 26 -8.85 -6.84 5.07
C TRP A 26 -7.80 -7.20 4.00
N GLU A 27 -6.51 -7.08 4.33
CA GLU A 27 -5.41 -7.42 3.44
C GLU A 27 -5.44 -8.91 3.05
N GLN A 28 -5.69 -9.81 4.00
CA GLN A 28 -5.85 -11.24 3.72
C GLN A 28 -7.05 -11.54 2.82
N LEU A 29 -8.17 -10.82 3.00
CA LEU A 29 -9.34 -10.96 2.13
C LEU A 29 -9.04 -10.48 0.70
N MET A 30 -8.43 -9.29 0.58
CA MET A 30 -8.16 -8.69 -0.72
C MET A 30 -7.12 -9.46 -1.53
N TRP A 31 -6.17 -10.14 -0.89
CA TRP A 31 -5.19 -10.98 -1.58
C TRP A 31 -5.83 -12.13 -2.39
N LYS A 32 -7.08 -12.50 -2.11
CA LYS A 32 -7.82 -13.50 -2.91
C LYS A 32 -8.27 -12.95 -4.27
N TYR A 33 -8.41 -11.64 -4.38
CA TYR A 33 -8.95 -10.93 -5.55
C TYR A 33 -7.91 -10.09 -6.27
N GLN A 34 -6.85 -9.69 -5.58
CA GLN A 34 -5.76 -8.88 -6.09
C GLN A 34 -4.53 -9.76 -6.31
N HIS A 35 -3.73 -9.42 -7.31
CA HIS A 35 -2.44 -10.07 -7.56
C HIS A 35 -1.35 -9.00 -7.63
N GLY A 36 -0.19 -9.32 -7.04
CA GLY A 36 1.01 -8.52 -7.23
C GLY A 36 1.41 -8.51 -8.71
N LEU A 37 2.02 -7.42 -9.15
CA LEU A 37 2.52 -7.30 -10.52
C LEU A 37 3.70 -8.26 -10.74
N PRO A 38 3.92 -8.78 -11.96
CA PRO A 38 4.98 -9.76 -12.22
C PRO A 38 6.39 -9.29 -11.85
N PHE A 39 6.61 -7.97 -11.81
CA PHE A 39 7.88 -7.32 -11.49
C PHE A 39 7.90 -6.72 -10.07
N ALA A 40 6.82 -6.87 -9.30
CA ALA A 40 6.79 -6.45 -7.90
C ALA A 40 7.67 -7.39 -7.06
N LYS A 41 8.20 -6.90 -5.93
CA LYS A 41 8.96 -7.79 -5.03
C LYS A 41 8.01 -8.82 -4.41
N PRO A 42 8.54 -9.97 -3.94
CA PRO A 42 7.73 -10.96 -3.23
C PRO A 42 6.97 -10.31 -2.06
N GLY A 43 5.65 -10.47 -2.06
CA GLY A 43 4.77 -9.89 -1.03
C GLY A 43 4.34 -8.44 -1.28
N GLU A 44 4.79 -7.78 -2.34
CA GLU A 44 4.31 -6.44 -2.69
C GLU A 44 3.04 -6.49 -3.53
N LYS A 45 1.98 -5.83 -3.02
CA LYS A 45 0.71 -5.66 -3.74
C LYS A 45 0.70 -4.45 -4.66
N TRP A 46 1.34 -3.37 -4.21
CA TRP A 46 1.32 -2.07 -4.84
C TRP A 46 2.75 -1.63 -5.14
N VAL A 47 2.99 -1.22 -6.38
CA VAL A 47 4.26 -0.63 -6.81
C VAL A 47 4.07 0.88 -6.89
N LEU A 48 4.99 1.63 -6.29
CA LEU A 48 4.98 3.09 -6.38
C LEU A 48 5.22 3.52 -7.83
N MET A 49 4.44 4.50 -8.27
CA MET A 49 4.56 5.09 -9.59
C MET A 49 5.02 6.54 -9.49
N ASP A 50 5.84 6.95 -10.46
CA ASP A 50 6.28 8.34 -10.59
C ASP A 50 5.15 9.19 -11.18
N LYS A 51 4.80 10.27 -10.47
CA LYS A 51 3.83 11.25 -10.96
C LYS A 51 4.52 12.20 -11.94
N ILE A 52 4.26 12.02 -13.23
CA ILE A 52 4.91 12.82 -14.30
C ILE A 52 4.13 14.06 -14.74
N PHE A 53 2.89 14.24 -14.28
CA PHE A 53 2.05 15.39 -14.63
C PHE A 53 1.03 15.71 -13.52
N GLN A 54 0.76 17.00 -13.32
CA GLN A 54 -0.33 17.54 -12.51
C GLN A 54 -0.73 18.90 -13.09
N LEU A 55 -2.04 19.17 -13.19
CA LEU A 55 -2.58 20.50 -13.53
C LEU A 55 -2.67 21.40 -12.30
#